data_AF-A0A180GNS7-F1
#
_entry.id   AF-A0A180GNS7-F1
#
_cell.length_a   1.000
_cell.length_b   1.000
_cell.length_c   1.000
_cell.angle_alpha   90.00
_cell.angle_beta   90.00
_cell.angle_gamma   90.00
#
_symmetry.space_group_name_H-M   'P 1'
#
loop_
_entity.id
_entity.type
_entity.pdbx_description
1 polymer ?
#
loop_
_entity_poly.entity_id
_entity_poly.type
_entity_poly.pdbx_seq_one_letter_code
_entity_poly.pdbx_strand_id
1 'polypeptide(L)'
;MNPPMVSRILVERSICVESGSPRSLLRIHLQSLFKITSLMNPAKLCQFLFLSLWSLFSIIFSCIASFNGERTITTVENPTGGFVSSFFVPNKKRGKLGQPNKLIKNNIHHHRQTTGSSVRKPEIELLKGPHSDTHPNQIQTSSYNGIAHDQLRRLPIPTAGTDLTLSFHRRPLPEGCLSFTSDEGKDLFRSALAEGHLESYFPLASQLVTQNEPAFCGLATLCTVLNALGVDPKRVWKHPWRWYDQEMLESWQSLESIRKNGVTLAQFNRMARRNGLTFTSQSPPIGAPEDDPEGYQTGLQEFRSQVAEITAQSSAFLVVSFCRESLGQTGTGHFSPVAGYSPKENRVLVLDVARFKYPSYWVDLEVLYKSMIPVDPVSQRPRGYTILSYSPSPEKANCLTCNPNLQS
;
A
#
# COMPACT_ATOMS: atom_id res chain seq x y z
N MET A 1 9.06 57.41 -31.65
CA MET A 1 10.10 57.82 -30.68
C MET A 1 10.43 56.62 -29.81
N ASN A 2 11.60 56.02 -30.02
CA ASN A 2 12.17 54.99 -29.13
C ASN A 2 12.97 55.69 -28.01
N PRO A 3 13.04 55.12 -26.80
CA PRO A 3 14.17 55.32 -25.92
C PRO A 3 15.17 54.14 -26.02
N PRO A 4 16.45 54.33 -25.62
CA PRO A 4 17.59 53.61 -26.17
C PRO A 4 18.04 52.40 -25.36
N MET A 5 18.70 51.46 -26.05
CA MET A 5 19.67 50.53 -25.47
C MET A 5 20.91 51.28 -24.98
N VAL A 6 21.34 51.02 -23.75
CA VAL A 6 22.75 51.08 -23.36
C VAL A 6 23.10 49.82 -22.55
N SER A 7 24.19 49.22 -22.99
CA SER A 7 24.85 47.99 -22.58
C SER A 7 25.49 48.03 -21.20
N ARG A 8 25.54 46.85 -20.57
CA ARG A 8 26.63 46.25 -19.76
C ARG A 8 27.71 47.20 -19.22
N ILE A 9 27.91 47.20 -17.90
CA ILE A 9 29.17 46.85 -17.21
C ILE A 9 28.79 46.54 -15.75
N LEU A 10 28.82 45.25 -15.38
CA LEU A 10 29.05 44.84 -13.99
C LEU A 10 30.25 43.91 -14.08
N VAL A 11 31.39 44.46 -13.67
CA VAL A 11 32.65 43.73 -13.54
C VAL A 11 32.45 42.73 -12.41
N GLU A 12 32.15 41.48 -12.74
CA GLU A 12 32.44 40.36 -11.84
C GLU A 12 33.96 40.30 -11.68
N ARG A 13 34.46 40.76 -10.53
CA ARG A 13 35.76 40.31 -10.06
C ARG A 13 35.58 38.88 -9.56
N SER A 14 35.91 37.92 -10.42
CA SER A 14 36.19 36.55 -10.02
C SER A 14 37.31 36.58 -8.97
N ILE A 15 36.98 36.25 -7.73
CA ILE A 15 38.00 35.87 -6.75
C ILE A 15 38.26 34.39 -6.99
N CYS A 16 39.34 34.07 -7.72
CA CYS A 16 39.95 32.75 -7.65
C CYS A 16 40.36 32.49 -6.20
N VAL A 17 39.67 31.58 -5.52
CA VAL A 17 40.14 31.07 -4.23
C VAL A 17 40.96 29.82 -4.52
N GLU A 18 42.26 30.01 -4.68
CA GLU A 18 43.23 28.92 -4.48
C GLU A 18 43.00 28.33 -3.10
N SER A 19 43.18 27.01 -2.99
CA SER A 19 42.98 26.17 -1.81
C SER A 19 43.41 26.83 -0.49
N GLY A 20 42.48 27.54 0.15
CA GLY A 20 42.72 28.20 1.43
C GLY A 20 42.42 27.25 2.59
N SER A 21 43.30 27.24 3.60
CA SER A 21 43.10 26.45 4.82
C SER A 21 41.74 26.74 5.49
N PRO A 22 41.20 25.83 6.32
CA PRO A 22 39.93 26.03 7.04
C PRO A 22 39.84 27.35 7.83
N ARG A 23 40.98 27.89 8.28
CA ARG A 23 41.07 29.16 9.02
C ARG A 23 40.74 30.38 8.15
N SER A 24 41.06 30.33 6.86
CA SER A 24 40.79 31.40 5.89
C SER A 24 39.29 31.51 5.60
N LEU A 25 38.61 30.38 5.43
CA LEU A 25 37.17 30.31 5.17
C LEU A 25 36.35 30.79 6.37
N LEU A 26 36.75 30.41 7.60
CA LEU A 26 36.10 30.86 8.82
C LEU A 26 36.22 32.40 9.00
N ARG A 27 37.36 32.99 8.64
CA ARG A 27 37.58 34.44 8.73
C ARG A 27 36.69 35.22 7.76
N ILE A 28 36.54 34.73 6.53
CA ILE A 28 35.64 35.33 5.51
C ILE A 28 34.18 35.19 5.96
N HIS A 29 33.79 34.04 6.51
CA HIS A 29 32.43 33.80 6.96
C HIS A 29 32.03 34.72 8.14
N LEU A 30 32.95 34.93 9.08
CA LEU A 30 32.75 35.83 10.23
C LEU A 30 32.71 37.30 9.82
N GLN A 31 33.52 37.71 8.84
CA GLN A 31 33.49 39.09 8.31
C GLN A 31 32.19 39.38 7.56
N SER A 32 31.65 38.42 6.82
CA SER A 32 30.36 38.53 6.14
C SER A 32 29.19 38.58 7.12
N LEU A 33 29.22 37.75 8.18
CA LEU A 33 28.21 37.77 9.24
C LEU A 33 28.18 39.12 9.97
N PHE A 34 29.33 39.71 10.29
CA PHE A 34 29.41 41.00 10.97
C PHE A 34 28.84 42.17 10.15
N LYS A 35 28.96 42.10 8.81
CA LYS A 35 28.40 43.10 7.89
C LYS A 35 26.88 42.98 7.73
N ILE A 36 26.35 41.76 7.81
CA ILE A 36 24.91 41.49 7.68
C ILE A 36 24.18 41.87 8.98
N THR A 37 24.77 41.60 10.14
CA THR A 37 24.14 41.91 11.44
C THR A 37 24.06 43.40 11.75
N SER A 38 24.95 44.24 11.19
CA SER A 38 24.91 45.70 11.39
C SER A 38 23.79 46.41 10.61
N LEU A 39 23.04 45.70 9.75
CA LEU A 39 21.97 46.23 8.92
C LEU A 39 20.58 45.69 9.30
N MET A 40 20.49 44.88 10.36
CA MET A 40 19.25 44.19 10.75
C MET A 40 18.63 44.76 12.02
N ASN A 41 17.30 44.91 12.02
CA ASN A 41 16.53 45.26 13.21
C ASN A 41 16.61 44.10 14.26
N PRO A 42 16.70 44.41 15.57
CA PRO A 42 16.87 43.42 16.65
C PRO A 42 15.89 42.24 16.63
N ALA A 43 14.65 42.42 16.15
CA ALA A 43 13.68 41.32 16.07
C ALA A 43 14.05 40.23 15.04
N LYS A 44 14.75 40.58 13.96
CA LYS A 44 15.18 39.62 12.91
C LYS A 44 16.57 39.04 13.17
N LEU A 45 17.34 39.64 14.07
CA LEU A 45 18.70 39.23 14.41
C LEU A 45 18.72 37.88 15.13
N CYS A 46 17.76 37.64 16.04
CA CYS A 46 17.72 36.41 16.83
C CYS A 46 17.43 35.16 15.97
N GLN A 47 16.50 35.27 15.01
CA GLN A 47 16.14 34.19 14.10
C GLN A 47 17.25 33.88 13.07
N PHE A 48 17.97 34.92 12.61
CA PHE A 48 19.11 34.77 11.72
C PHE A 48 20.33 34.15 12.43
N LEU A 49 20.62 34.55 13.67
CA LEU A 49 21.68 33.95 14.47
C LEU A 49 21.42 32.47 14.74
N PHE A 50 20.16 32.09 15.04
CA PHE A 50 19.78 30.70 15.29
C PHE A 50 19.99 29.80 14.05
N LEU A 51 19.59 30.28 12.86
CA LEU A 51 19.79 29.55 11.60
C LEU A 51 21.27 29.47 11.19
N SER A 52 22.04 30.54 11.43
CA SER A 52 23.47 30.56 11.11
C SER A 52 24.30 29.61 12.00
N LEU A 53 23.95 29.50 13.29
CA LEU A 53 24.58 28.56 14.21
C LEU A 53 24.28 27.11 13.85
N TRP A 54 23.06 26.81 13.37
CA TRP A 54 22.69 25.48 12.88
C TRP A 54 23.45 25.09 11.60
N SER A 55 23.63 26.05 10.69
CA SER A 55 24.44 25.88 9.48
C SER A 55 25.91 25.58 9.81
N LEU A 56 26.51 26.33 10.74
CA LEU A 56 27.88 26.11 11.22
C LEU A 56 28.02 24.74 11.90
N PHE A 57 27.04 24.31 12.70
CA PHE A 57 27.05 23.00 13.34
C PHE A 57 27.01 21.86 12.31
N SER A 58 26.23 22.01 11.24
CA SER A 58 26.12 21.03 10.15
C SER A 58 27.40 20.91 9.30
N ILE A 59 28.10 22.03 9.10
CA ILE A 59 29.40 22.06 8.40
C ILE A 59 30.47 21.37 9.24
N ILE A 60 30.55 21.67 10.53
CA ILE A 60 31.51 21.05 11.45
C ILE A 60 31.29 19.53 11.52
N PHE A 61 30.03 19.07 11.59
CA PHE A 61 29.71 17.64 11.63
C PHE A 61 30.09 16.93 10.32
N SER A 62 29.90 17.58 9.17
CA SER A 62 30.33 17.05 7.86
C SER A 62 31.85 16.97 7.74
N CYS A 63 32.59 17.96 8.26
CA CYS A 63 34.05 17.92 8.28
C CYS A 63 34.61 16.83 9.21
N ILE A 64 33.97 16.59 10.36
CA ILE A 64 34.35 15.51 11.29
C ILE A 64 34.06 14.13 10.66
N ALA A 65 32.95 13.98 9.93
CA ALA A 65 32.62 12.74 9.23
C ALA A 65 33.61 12.42 8.08
N SER A 66 34.16 13.43 7.41
CA SER A 66 35.19 13.24 6.37
C SER A 66 36.58 12.89 6.90
N PHE A 67 36.88 13.14 8.18
CA PHE A 67 38.19 12.85 8.76
C PHE A 67 38.40 11.37 9.14
N ASN A 68 37.32 10.57 9.18
CA ASN A 68 37.34 9.17 9.63
C ASN A 68 37.21 8.13 8.50
N GLY A 69 37.47 8.48 7.24
CA GLY A 69 37.56 7.49 6.18
C GLY A 69 37.94 8.09 4.84
N GLU A 70 39.08 7.67 4.29
CA GLU A 70 39.54 8.01 2.93
C GLU A 70 38.43 7.76 1.90
N ARG A 71 37.85 8.84 1.37
CA ARG A 71 36.94 8.78 0.21
C ARG A 71 37.18 9.99 -0.68
N THR A 72 37.52 9.73 -1.94
CA THR A 72 37.71 10.75 -2.97
C THR A 72 36.36 11.08 -3.61
N ILE A 73 36.04 12.37 -3.74
CA ILE A 73 34.88 12.88 -4.48
C ILE A 73 35.37 13.36 -5.85
N THR A 74 34.81 12.83 -6.94
CA THR A 74 35.02 13.37 -8.30
C THR A 74 33.74 14.04 -8.78
N THR A 75 33.83 15.33 -9.11
CA THR A 75 32.76 16.15 -9.70
C THR A 75 32.86 16.11 -11.22
N VAL A 76 31.72 15.90 -11.91
CA VAL A 76 31.59 16.11 -13.37
C VAL A 76 30.54 17.20 -13.56
N GLU A 77 30.92 18.30 -14.21
CA GLU A 77 30.03 19.43 -14.48
C GLU A 77 29.20 19.19 -15.75
N ASN A 78 27.92 19.63 -15.73
CA ASN A 78 27.04 19.69 -16.90
C ASN A 78 26.61 21.15 -17.12
N PRO A 79 26.65 21.73 -18.34
CA PRO A 79 26.53 23.19 -18.53
C PRO A 79 25.12 23.79 -18.37
N THR A 80 24.13 23.07 -17.85
CA THR A 80 22.75 23.57 -17.75
C THR A 80 22.14 23.29 -16.37
N GLY A 81 22.57 24.06 -15.36
CA GLY A 81 21.76 24.56 -14.24
C GLY A 81 20.73 23.65 -13.54
N GLY A 82 21.01 22.37 -13.30
CA GLY A 82 20.13 21.46 -12.54
C GLY A 82 20.90 20.66 -11.49
N PHE A 83 20.30 20.48 -10.30
CA PHE A 83 20.85 19.69 -9.18
C PHE A 83 21.19 18.25 -9.62
N VAL A 84 22.39 17.77 -9.26
CA VAL A 84 22.82 16.38 -9.49
C VAL A 84 22.99 15.66 -8.15
N SER A 85 22.43 14.46 -8.03
CA SER A 85 22.64 13.52 -6.94
C SER A 85 24.01 12.85 -7.02
N SER A 86 24.70 12.73 -5.88
CA SER A 86 25.99 12.04 -5.78
C SER A 86 25.83 10.52 -5.99
N PHE A 87 26.54 9.94 -6.96
CA PHE A 87 26.61 8.48 -7.12
C PHE A 87 27.83 7.90 -6.42
N PHE A 88 27.64 6.81 -5.67
CA PHE A 88 28.71 6.00 -5.10
C PHE A 88 29.20 4.97 -6.13
N VAL A 89 30.49 4.97 -6.44
CA VAL A 89 31.13 3.88 -7.21
C VAL A 89 32.00 3.06 -6.27
N PRO A 90 31.74 1.76 -6.07
CA PRO A 90 32.63 0.89 -5.31
C PRO A 90 33.93 0.63 -6.08
N ASN A 91 35.06 0.80 -5.43
CA ASN A 91 36.37 0.53 -6.03
C ASN A 91 36.61 -0.99 -6.12
N LYS A 92 36.81 -1.49 -7.35
CA LYS A 92 36.91 -2.91 -7.71
C LYS A 92 38.33 -3.42 -7.38
N LYS A 93 38.55 -3.99 -6.19
CA LYS A 93 39.81 -4.71 -5.90
C LYS A 93 39.79 -6.12 -6.49
N ARG A 94 40.73 -6.38 -7.41
CA ARG A 94 41.09 -7.68 -7.97
C ARG A 94 41.63 -8.61 -6.87
N GLY A 95 41.11 -9.83 -6.80
CA GLY A 95 41.70 -10.99 -6.11
C GLY A 95 41.37 -12.27 -6.89
N LYS A 96 42.40 -13.04 -7.26
CA LYS A 96 42.38 -14.19 -8.18
C LYS A 96 42.20 -15.54 -7.45
N LEU A 97 41.52 -16.46 -8.17
CA LEU A 97 41.66 -17.93 -8.30
C LEU A 97 41.54 -18.87 -7.09
N GLY A 98 40.73 -19.94 -7.26
CA GLY A 98 40.92 -21.22 -6.55
C GLY A 98 39.78 -22.26 -6.49
N GLN A 99 39.21 -22.65 -7.64
CA GLN A 99 38.78 -24.03 -8.01
C GLN A 99 37.62 -24.82 -7.30
N PRO A 100 37.02 -25.81 -8.02
CA PRO A 100 35.64 -26.28 -7.81
C PRO A 100 35.51 -27.76 -7.36
N ASN A 101 34.32 -28.14 -6.86
CA ASN A 101 33.57 -29.38 -7.13
C ASN A 101 32.70 -29.81 -5.94
N LYS A 102 31.40 -30.02 -6.16
CA LYS A 102 30.79 -31.36 -6.22
C LYS A 102 29.27 -31.27 -6.42
N LEU A 103 28.85 -31.71 -7.61
CA LEU A 103 27.53 -32.27 -7.87
C LEU A 103 27.27 -33.42 -6.89
N ILE A 104 26.08 -33.45 -6.29
CA ILE A 104 25.47 -34.70 -5.83
C ILE A 104 24.17 -34.87 -6.61
N LYS A 105 24.22 -35.76 -7.60
CA LYS A 105 23.05 -36.44 -8.16
C LYS A 105 22.62 -37.49 -7.13
N ASN A 106 21.33 -37.60 -6.85
CA ASN A 106 20.76 -38.85 -6.35
C ASN A 106 19.43 -39.15 -7.02
N ASN A 107 19.29 -40.45 -7.27
CA ASN A 107 18.49 -41.07 -8.29
C ASN A 107 17.00 -41.20 -7.93
N ILE A 108 16.24 -41.23 -9.02
CA ILE A 108 14.89 -41.77 -9.18
C ILE A 108 14.82 -43.21 -8.68
N HIS A 109 13.76 -43.55 -7.93
CA HIS A 109 13.17 -44.89 -7.97
C HIS A 109 11.67 -44.79 -8.23
N HIS A 110 11.28 -45.24 -9.43
CA HIS A 110 9.93 -45.57 -9.80
C HIS A 110 9.51 -46.87 -9.11
N HIS A 111 8.32 -46.88 -8.49
CA HIS A 111 7.52 -48.10 -8.38
C HIS A 111 6.17 -47.88 -9.04
N ARG A 112 5.99 -48.54 -10.18
CA ARG A 112 4.76 -48.72 -10.92
C ARG A 112 4.12 -50.00 -10.40
N GLN A 113 2.87 -49.94 -9.95
CA GLN A 113 1.97 -51.08 -9.97
C GLN A 113 0.68 -50.67 -10.66
N THR A 114 0.35 -51.48 -11.65
CA THR A 114 -0.81 -51.43 -12.54
C THR A 114 -1.88 -52.37 -11.99
N THR A 115 -3.13 -51.91 -11.92
CA THR A 115 -4.31 -52.76 -12.17
C THR A 115 -5.37 -51.90 -12.84
N GLY A 116 -5.84 -52.37 -14.00
CA GLY A 116 -6.91 -51.72 -14.76
C GLY A 116 -8.28 -52.27 -14.40
N SER A 117 -9.32 -51.52 -14.74
CA SER A 117 -10.55 -52.09 -15.29
C SER A 117 -11.34 -51.00 -16.00
N SER A 118 -11.83 -51.36 -17.18
CA SER A 118 -12.56 -50.55 -18.15
C SER A 118 -14.06 -50.74 -17.95
N VAL A 119 -14.85 -49.67 -17.86
CA VAL A 119 -16.30 -49.74 -18.13
C VAL A 119 -16.75 -48.50 -18.93
N ARG A 120 -17.63 -48.77 -19.89
CA ARG A 120 -18.00 -47.98 -21.07
C ARG A 120 -19.04 -46.89 -20.75
N LYS A 121 -19.03 -45.82 -21.55
CA LYS A 121 -20.15 -44.88 -21.76
C LYS A 121 -21.25 -45.53 -22.62
N PRO A 122 -22.47 -44.97 -22.56
CA PRO A 122 -23.27 -44.75 -23.75
C PRO A 122 -23.64 -43.27 -23.94
N GLU A 123 -23.67 -42.90 -25.21
CA GLU A 123 -24.17 -41.65 -25.81
C GLU A 123 -25.56 -41.97 -26.39
N ILE A 124 -26.51 -41.02 -26.38
CA ILE A 124 -27.59 -40.84 -27.38
C ILE A 124 -28.34 -39.50 -27.15
N GLU A 125 -28.24 -38.68 -28.20
CA GLU A 125 -29.15 -37.75 -28.89
C GLU A 125 -29.99 -36.61 -28.27
N LEU A 126 -29.88 -35.52 -29.04
CA LEU A 126 -30.59 -34.24 -29.08
C LEU A 126 -32.10 -34.32 -29.26
N LEU A 127 -32.81 -33.36 -28.65
CA LEU A 127 -33.98 -32.72 -29.25
C LEU A 127 -33.85 -31.18 -29.09
N LYS A 128 -33.97 -30.45 -30.20
CA LYS A 128 -33.94 -28.98 -30.30
C LYS A 128 -35.36 -28.40 -30.25
N GLY A 129 -35.52 -27.24 -29.60
CA GLY A 129 -36.69 -26.35 -29.63
C GLY A 129 -36.32 -24.95 -29.08
N PRO A 130 -37.02 -23.87 -29.45
CA PRO A 130 -36.38 -22.69 -30.06
C PRO A 130 -36.09 -21.48 -29.14
N HIS A 131 -35.15 -20.68 -29.63
CA HIS A 131 -34.74 -19.31 -29.31
C HIS A 131 -35.60 -18.47 -28.34
N SER A 132 -34.94 -17.96 -27.29
CA SER A 132 -35.17 -16.60 -26.78
C SER A 132 -33.85 -15.97 -26.34
N ASP A 133 -33.63 -14.74 -26.77
CA ASP A 133 -32.45 -13.93 -26.56
C ASP A 133 -32.17 -13.66 -25.07
N THR A 134 -30.94 -13.90 -24.60
CA THR A 134 -30.47 -13.39 -23.31
C THR A 134 -28.97 -13.04 -23.30
N HIS A 135 -28.70 -11.93 -22.63
CA HIS A 135 -27.44 -11.21 -22.39
C HIS A 135 -26.19 -12.07 -22.06
N PRO A 136 -24.97 -11.61 -22.41
CA PRO A 136 -23.73 -12.29 -22.05
C PRO A 136 -23.30 -11.87 -20.65
N ASN A 137 -23.95 -12.40 -19.61
CA ASN A 137 -23.49 -12.24 -18.23
C ASN A 137 -23.72 -13.51 -17.41
N GLN A 138 -23.14 -14.62 -17.88
CA GLN A 138 -22.78 -15.75 -17.03
C GLN A 138 -21.42 -16.26 -17.47
N ILE A 139 -20.36 -15.85 -16.76
CA ILE A 139 -19.12 -16.60 -16.79
C ILE A 139 -19.44 -17.92 -16.08
N GLN A 140 -19.60 -18.98 -16.87
CA GLN A 140 -19.59 -20.34 -16.37
C GLN A 140 -18.34 -20.48 -15.50
N THR A 141 -18.54 -20.82 -14.24
CA THR A 141 -17.49 -21.29 -13.35
C THR A 141 -17.02 -22.64 -13.90
N SER A 142 -16.18 -22.62 -14.93
CA SER A 142 -15.40 -23.80 -15.29
C SER A 142 -14.58 -24.13 -14.05
N SER A 143 -14.76 -25.33 -13.50
CA SER A 143 -13.97 -25.84 -12.40
C SER A 143 -12.50 -25.58 -12.71
N TYR A 144 -11.89 -24.63 -11.99
CA TYR A 144 -10.44 -24.48 -11.95
C TYR A 144 -9.94 -25.69 -11.16
N ASN A 145 -9.94 -26.86 -11.81
CA ASN A 145 -9.31 -28.05 -11.31
C ASN A 145 -7.84 -27.69 -11.07
N GLY A 146 -7.41 -27.89 -9.83
CA GLY A 146 -6.16 -27.39 -9.29
C GLY A 146 -4.95 -27.68 -10.16
N ILE A 147 -4.63 -26.74 -11.04
CA ILE A 147 -3.26 -26.57 -11.52
C ILE A 147 -2.50 -26.05 -10.31
N ALA A 148 -1.60 -26.88 -9.78
CA ALA A 148 -0.72 -26.47 -8.69
C ALA A 148 -0.09 -25.12 -9.04
N HIS A 149 -0.10 -24.17 -8.10
CA HIS A 149 0.42 -22.81 -8.29
C HIS A 149 1.86 -22.76 -8.86
N ASP A 150 2.61 -23.84 -8.69
CA ASP A 150 3.97 -24.00 -9.24
C ASP A 150 4.00 -24.19 -10.78
N GLN A 151 2.91 -24.66 -11.40
CA GLN A 151 2.80 -24.85 -12.85
C GLN A 151 2.46 -23.54 -13.60
N LEU A 152 1.70 -22.60 -13.00
CA LEU A 152 1.45 -21.29 -13.61
C LEU A 152 2.68 -20.37 -13.60
N ARG A 153 3.61 -20.59 -12.67
CA ARG A 153 4.88 -19.84 -12.58
C ARG A 153 5.86 -20.16 -13.73
N ARG A 154 5.54 -21.14 -14.58
CA ARG A 154 6.33 -21.56 -15.74
C ARG A 154 5.51 -21.57 -17.03
N LEU A 155 4.50 -20.72 -17.15
CA LEU A 155 3.96 -20.47 -18.49
C LEU A 155 5.09 -19.83 -19.32
N PRO A 156 5.42 -20.39 -20.51
CA PRO A 156 6.42 -19.81 -21.37
C PRO A 156 6.02 -18.36 -21.67
N ILE A 157 7.03 -17.46 -21.70
CA ILE A 157 6.82 -16.06 -22.08
C ILE A 157 5.99 -16.06 -23.37
N PRO A 158 4.83 -15.36 -23.40
CA PRO A 158 4.00 -15.26 -24.57
C PRO A 158 4.87 -14.92 -25.79
N THR A 159 5.05 -15.87 -26.71
CA THR A 159 5.74 -15.60 -27.98
C THR A 159 4.85 -14.68 -28.81
N ALA A 160 5.44 -13.87 -29.71
CA ALA A 160 4.67 -13.05 -30.63
C ALA A 160 3.56 -13.90 -31.29
N GLY A 161 2.29 -13.56 -31.05
CA GLY A 161 1.12 -14.32 -31.48
C GLY A 161 0.34 -15.07 -30.39
N THR A 162 0.62 -14.86 -29.11
CA THR A 162 -0.19 -15.47 -28.04
C THR A 162 -1.56 -14.79 -27.99
N ASP A 163 -2.63 -15.58 -28.11
CA ASP A 163 -4.00 -15.09 -28.04
C ASP A 163 -4.35 -14.69 -26.61
N LEU A 164 -4.47 -13.38 -26.38
CA LEU A 164 -4.78 -12.78 -25.07
C LEU A 164 -6.29 -12.58 -24.86
N THR A 165 -7.15 -13.03 -25.79
CA THR A 165 -8.61 -12.84 -25.69
C THR A 165 -9.23 -13.45 -24.43
N LEU A 166 -8.58 -14.46 -23.83
CA LEU A 166 -8.99 -15.11 -22.58
C LEU A 166 -8.35 -14.50 -21.31
N SER A 167 -7.64 -13.38 -21.43
CA SER A 167 -6.93 -12.74 -20.32
C SER A 167 -7.39 -11.29 -20.09
N PHE A 168 -7.12 -10.75 -18.90
CA PHE A 168 -7.45 -9.37 -18.55
C PHE A 168 -6.21 -8.61 -18.09
N HIS A 169 -6.03 -7.39 -18.57
CA HIS A 169 -5.04 -6.45 -18.07
C HIS A 169 -5.74 -5.17 -17.60
N ARG A 170 -5.98 -5.09 -16.28
CA ARG A 170 -6.76 -4.03 -15.62
C ARG A 170 -8.18 -3.89 -16.19
N ARG A 171 -8.94 -2.99 -15.60
CA ARG A 171 -10.26 -2.54 -16.04
C ARG A 171 -10.38 -1.03 -15.83
N PRO A 172 -11.13 -0.31 -16.68
CA PRO A 172 -11.43 1.10 -16.45
C PRO A 172 -12.24 1.25 -15.17
N LEU A 173 -11.94 2.27 -14.37
CA LEU A 173 -12.79 2.63 -13.25
C LEU A 173 -14.16 3.11 -13.78
N PRO A 174 -15.25 2.79 -13.08
CA PRO A 174 -16.56 3.37 -13.37
C PRO A 174 -16.57 4.87 -13.07
N GLU A 175 -17.51 5.60 -13.65
CA GLU A 175 -17.62 7.08 -13.55
C GLU A 175 -17.64 7.60 -12.10
N GLY A 176 -18.28 6.87 -11.18
CA GLY A 176 -18.33 7.22 -9.75
C GLY A 176 -17.01 7.05 -8.99
N CYS A 177 -15.97 6.47 -9.59
CA CYS A 177 -14.66 6.24 -9.00
C CYS A 177 -13.59 7.07 -9.72
N LEU A 178 -13.15 8.16 -9.09
CA LEU A 178 -12.11 9.02 -9.62
C LEU A 178 -10.73 8.39 -9.38
N SER A 179 -9.97 8.16 -10.44
CA SER A 179 -8.62 7.58 -10.33
C SER A 179 -7.71 8.42 -9.42
N PHE A 180 -7.02 7.78 -8.48
CA PHE A 180 -6.02 8.44 -7.63
C PHE A 180 -4.91 9.14 -8.45
N THR A 181 -4.60 8.61 -9.64
CA THR A 181 -3.51 9.11 -10.49
C THR A 181 -3.95 10.10 -11.57
N SER A 182 -5.24 10.45 -11.66
CA SER A 182 -5.69 11.54 -12.54
C SER A 182 -5.26 12.89 -11.97
N ASP A 183 -5.31 13.96 -12.78
CA ASP A 183 -4.94 15.29 -12.30
C ASP A 183 -5.92 15.78 -11.23
N GLU A 184 -7.22 15.59 -11.43
CA GLU A 184 -8.25 15.86 -10.41
C GLU A 184 -8.04 15.03 -9.14
N GLY A 185 -7.67 13.75 -9.25
CA GLY A 185 -7.37 12.89 -8.09
C GLY A 185 -6.13 13.35 -7.30
N LYS A 186 -5.11 13.90 -7.99
CA LYS A 186 -3.94 14.52 -7.35
C LYS A 186 -4.29 15.84 -6.69
N ASP A 187 -5.14 16.66 -7.31
CA ASP A 187 -5.60 17.93 -6.75
C ASP A 187 -6.37 17.69 -5.46
N LEU A 188 -7.27 16.71 -5.47
CA LEU A 188 -8.01 16.27 -4.29
C LEU A 188 -7.09 15.79 -3.17
N PHE A 189 -6.06 15.00 -3.52
CA PHE A 189 -5.04 14.56 -2.58
C PHE A 189 -4.27 15.73 -1.96
N ARG A 190 -3.85 16.72 -2.76
CA ARG A 190 -3.12 17.89 -2.25
C ARG A 190 -3.98 18.70 -1.26
N SER A 191 -5.27 18.89 -1.55
CA SER A 191 -6.18 19.60 -0.64
C SER A 191 -6.36 18.84 0.66
N ALA A 192 -6.72 17.55 0.59
CA ALA A 192 -6.92 16.71 1.76
C ALA A 192 -5.66 16.60 2.64
N LEU A 193 -4.47 16.64 2.01
CA LEU A 193 -3.20 16.57 2.73
C LEU A 193 -2.92 17.89 3.46
N ALA A 194 -3.15 19.02 2.79
CA ALA A 194 -3.01 20.34 3.43
C ALA A 194 -4.00 20.52 4.60
N GLU A 195 -5.15 19.85 4.55
CA GLU A 195 -6.17 19.85 5.60
C GLU A 195 -5.92 18.82 6.73
N GLY A 196 -4.89 17.97 6.61
CA GLY A 196 -4.54 16.98 7.65
C GLY A 196 -5.38 15.70 7.64
N HIS A 197 -6.09 15.41 6.54
CA HIS A 197 -6.98 14.23 6.41
C HIS A 197 -6.33 13.07 5.62
N LEU A 198 -5.00 13.00 5.61
CA LEU A 198 -4.23 12.00 4.86
C LEU A 198 -3.06 11.41 5.67
N GLU A 199 -3.03 11.56 6.98
CA GLU A 199 -1.95 10.98 7.82
C GLU A 199 -1.92 9.44 7.75
N SER A 200 -3.08 8.80 7.59
CA SER A 200 -3.16 7.36 7.36
C SER A 200 -2.49 6.91 6.06
N TYR A 201 -2.42 7.78 5.04
CA TYR A 201 -1.90 7.43 3.73
C TYR A 201 -0.43 7.03 3.76
N PHE A 202 0.42 7.77 4.48
CA PHE A 202 1.87 7.54 4.46
C PHE A 202 2.27 6.11 4.91
N PRO A 203 1.86 5.63 6.10
CA PRO A 203 2.18 4.28 6.52
C PRO A 203 1.50 3.22 5.64
N LEU A 204 0.22 3.40 5.28
CA LEU A 204 -0.51 2.44 4.44
C LEU A 204 0.11 2.32 3.04
N ALA A 205 0.42 3.43 2.38
CA ALA A 205 1.02 3.44 1.04
C ALA A 205 2.41 2.81 1.06
N SER A 206 3.19 3.01 2.13
CA SER A 206 4.50 2.39 2.29
C SER A 206 4.43 0.86 2.38
N GLN A 207 3.27 0.32 2.79
CA GLN A 207 3.05 -1.12 3.02
C GLN A 207 2.05 -1.77 2.06
N LEU A 208 1.53 -1.02 1.09
CA LEU A 208 0.47 -1.49 0.23
C LEU A 208 0.94 -2.63 -0.69
N VAL A 209 0.40 -3.82 -0.47
CA VAL A 209 0.68 -5.00 -1.29
C VAL A 209 -0.41 -5.27 -2.32
N THR A 210 -0.04 -5.92 -3.43
CA THR A 210 -1.01 -6.52 -4.36
C THR A 210 -1.51 -7.83 -3.76
N GLN A 211 -2.81 -8.10 -3.78
CA GLN A 211 -3.32 -9.41 -3.35
C GLN A 211 -2.73 -10.55 -4.20
N ASN A 212 -2.19 -11.58 -3.55
CA ASN A 212 -1.49 -12.68 -4.23
C ASN A 212 -2.45 -13.58 -5.04
N GLU A 213 -3.72 -13.63 -4.62
CA GLU A 213 -4.79 -14.40 -5.25
C GLU A 213 -6.02 -13.52 -5.45
N PRO A 214 -6.90 -13.83 -6.41
CA PRO A 214 -8.18 -13.13 -6.59
C PRO A 214 -9.06 -13.07 -5.33
N ALA A 215 -8.97 -14.07 -4.43
CA ALA A 215 -9.73 -14.14 -3.19
C ALA A 215 -8.99 -13.57 -1.95
N PHE A 216 -7.73 -13.11 -2.10
CA PHE A 216 -6.88 -12.68 -0.98
C PHE A 216 -7.00 -11.20 -0.62
N CYS A 217 -8.02 -10.48 -1.10
CA CYS A 217 -8.19 -9.05 -0.78
C CYS A 217 -8.20 -8.77 0.74
N GLY A 218 -8.85 -9.63 1.54
CA GLY A 218 -8.81 -9.53 3.00
C GLY A 218 -7.41 -9.74 3.59
N LEU A 219 -6.65 -10.71 3.07
CA LEU A 219 -5.29 -11.02 3.55
C LEU A 219 -4.31 -9.90 3.18
N ALA A 220 -4.38 -9.40 1.95
CA ALA A 220 -3.58 -8.27 1.47
C ALA A 220 -3.84 -7.01 2.29
N THR A 221 -5.12 -6.73 2.59
CA THR A 221 -5.52 -5.60 3.42
C THR A 221 -5.01 -5.73 4.84
N LEU A 222 -5.20 -6.90 5.49
CA LEU A 222 -4.73 -7.11 6.85
C LEU A 222 -3.20 -7.06 6.96
N CYS A 223 -2.49 -7.66 6.00
CA CYS A 223 -1.03 -7.61 5.90
C CYS A 223 -0.52 -6.16 5.77
N THR A 224 -1.17 -5.36 4.92
CA THR A 224 -0.87 -3.92 4.77
C THR A 224 -1.01 -3.19 6.10
N VAL A 225 -2.12 -3.41 6.82
CA VAL A 225 -2.39 -2.76 8.11
C VAL A 225 -1.41 -3.19 9.22
N LEU A 226 -1.13 -4.50 9.34
CA LEU A 226 -0.19 -5.02 10.34
C LEU A 226 1.21 -4.44 10.17
N ASN A 227 1.71 -4.41 8.93
CA ASN A 227 3.01 -3.82 8.62
C ASN A 227 2.98 -2.29 8.82
N ALA A 228 1.88 -1.61 8.47
CA ALA A 228 1.73 -0.17 8.65
C ALA A 228 1.75 0.24 10.13
N LEU A 229 1.19 -0.60 11.02
CA LEU A 229 1.26 -0.45 12.46
C LEU A 229 2.60 -0.92 13.08
N GLY A 230 3.53 -1.44 12.27
CA GLY A 230 4.81 -1.94 12.75
C GLY A 230 4.70 -3.18 13.64
N VAL A 231 3.64 -3.98 13.47
CA VAL A 231 3.43 -5.19 14.27
C VAL A 231 4.47 -6.25 13.90
N ASP A 232 5.22 -6.70 14.89
CA ASP A 232 6.21 -7.75 14.72
C ASP A 232 5.55 -9.14 14.74
N PRO A 233 5.59 -9.92 13.64
CA PRO A 233 4.95 -11.22 13.58
C PRO A 233 5.60 -12.28 14.49
N LYS A 234 6.76 -11.98 15.10
CA LYS A 234 7.57 -12.91 15.92
C LYS A 234 7.95 -14.21 15.19
N ARG A 235 7.76 -14.24 13.86
CA ARG A 235 8.09 -15.33 12.96
C ARG A 235 8.97 -14.82 11.82
N VAL A 236 9.97 -15.61 11.46
CA VAL A 236 10.82 -15.34 10.30
C VAL A 236 9.99 -15.49 9.04
N TRP A 237 9.97 -14.46 8.20
CA TRP A 237 9.42 -14.53 6.84
C TRP A 237 10.48 -15.04 5.88
N LYS A 238 11.63 -14.37 5.85
CA LYS A 238 12.81 -14.74 5.06
C LYS A 238 14.05 -14.44 5.89
N HIS A 239 14.83 -15.46 6.23
CA HIS A 239 15.97 -15.31 7.14
C HIS A 239 16.92 -14.17 6.70
N PRO A 240 17.33 -13.24 7.59
CA PRO A 240 17.01 -13.15 9.03
C PRO A 240 15.76 -12.31 9.38
N TRP A 241 14.99 -11.86 8.39
CA TRP A 241 13.92 -10.88 8.52
C TRP A 241 12.59 -11.46 9.02
N ARG A 242 11.94 -10.70 9.90
CA ARG A 242 10.54 -10.88 10.31
C ARG A 242 9.69 -9.81 9.63
N TRP A 243 8.63 -10.22 8.97
CA TRP A 243 7.71 -9.32 8.27
C TRP A 243 6.37 -10.01 8.07
N TYR A 244 5.25 -9.30 8.02
CA TYR A 244 4.01 -9.95 7.59
C TYR A 244 3.99 -10.12 6.07
N ASP A 245 3.57 -11.30 5.66
CA ASP A 245 3.19 -11.65 4.30
C ASP A 245 1.77 -12.27 4.33
N GLN A 246 1.05 -12.23 3.20
CA GLN A 246 -0.35 -12.66 3.12
C GLN A 246 -0.53 -14.13 3.52
N GLU A 247 0.43 -14.99 3.18
CA GLU A 247 0.33 -16.44 3.42
C GLU A 247 0.74 -16.84 4.85
N MET A 248 1.30 -15.91 5.63
CA MET A 248 1.73 -16.14 7.00
C MET A 248 0.82 -15.45 8.03
N LEU A 249 -0.38 -15.05 7.66
CA LEU A 249 -1.36 -14.56 8.63
C LEU A 249 -1.90 -15.73 9.46
N GLU A 250 -1.99 -15.55 10.77
CA GLU A 250 -2.64 -16.54 11.63
C GLU A 250 -4.16 -16.55 11.38
N SER A 251 -4.69 -17.73 11.04
CA SER A 251 -6.11 -17.96 10.76
C SER A 251 -6.52 -19.36 11.24
N TRP A 252 -7.82 -19.59 11.44
CA TRP A 252 -8.38 -20.93 11.65
C TRP A 252 -8.74 -21.60 10.33
N GLN A 253 -8.82 -20.84 9.23
CA GLN A 253 -9.06 -21.39 7.90
C GLN A 253 -7.73 -21.68 7.23
N SER A 254 -7.69 -22.77 6.48
CA SER A 254 -6.56 -23.04 5.59
C SER A 254 -6.47 -21.99 4.48
N LEU A 255 -5.27 -21.73 3.97
CA LEU A 255 -5.08 -20.89 2.79
C LEU A 255 -5.85 -21.42 1.57
N GLU A 256 -6.07 -22.74 1.49
CA GLU A 256 -6.89 -23.35 0.45
C GLU A 256 -8.37 -22.93 0.55
N SER A 257 -8.95 -22.97 1.76
CA SER A 257 -10.32 -22.48 1.99
C SER A 257 -10.44 -21.00 1.61
N ILE A 258 -9.49 -20.17 2.05
CA ILE A 258 -9.50 -18.74 1.77
C ILE A 258 -9.31 -18.47 0.27
N ARG A 259 -8.47 -19.25 -0.42
CA ARG A 259 -8.27 -19.11 -1.88
C ARG A 259 -9.55 -19.39 -2.66
N LYS A 260 -10.38 -20.30 -2.17
CA LYS A 260 -11.67 -20.65 -2.78
C LYS A 260 -12.78 -19.66 -2.44
N ASN A 261 -12.87 -19.24 -1.18
CA ASN A 261 -14.06 -18.59 -0.63
C ASN A 261 -13.86 -17.13 -0.19
N GLY A 262 -12.61 -16.67 -0.10
CA GLY A 262 -12.28 -15.40 0.56
C GLY A 262 -12.52 -15.45 2.06
N VAL A 263 -12.80 -14.30 2.66
CA VAL A 263 -13.16 -14.15 4.08
C VAL A 263 -14.34 -13.21 4.24
N THR A 264 -15.21 -13.48 5.21
CA THR A 264 -16.29 -12.54 5.61
C THR A 264 -15.75 -11.46 6.56
N LEU A 265 -16.50 -10.38 6.82
CA LEU A 265 -16.07 -9.31 7.74
C LEU A 265 -15.76 -9.84 9.15
N ALA A 266 -16.62 -10.72 9.68
CA ALA A 266 -16.38 -11.34 11.00
C ALA A 266 -15.11 -12.20 11.02
N GLN A 267 -14.81 -12.89 9.91
CA GLN A 267 -13.59 -13.67 9.77
C GLN A 267 -12.36 -12.76 9.62
N PHE A 268 -12.45 -11.66 8.87
CA PHE A 268 -11.40 -10.66 8.80
C PHE A 268 -11.05 -10.11 10.20
N ASN A 269 -12.07 -9.72 10.99
CA ASN A 269 -11.88 -9.16 12.34
C ASN A 269 -11.23 -10.14 13.32
N ARG A 270 -11.67 -11.40 13.28
CA ARG A 270 -11.06 -12.44 14.14
C ARG A 270 -9.63 -12.78 13.70
N MET A 271 -9.31 -12.71 12.40
CA MET A 271 -7.92 -12.79 11.93
C MET A 271 -7.09 -11.60 12.44
N ALA A 272 -7.61 -10.37 12.38
CA ALA A 272 -6.93 -9.19 12.89
C ALA A 272 -6.56 -9.35 14.38
N ARG A 273 -7.51 -9.81 15.21
CA ARG A 273 -7.26 -10.09 16.63
C ARG A 273 -6.19 -11.14 16.88
N ARG A 274 -6.18 -12.24 16.12
CA ARG A 274 -5.15 -13.28 16.25
C ARG A 274 -3.75 -12.77 15.90
N ASN A 275 -3.66 -11.81 14.98
CA ASN A 275 -2.39 -11.22 14.58
C ASN A 275 -2.02 -9.98 15.41
N GLY A 276 -2.59 -9.81 16.61
CA GLY A 276 -2.17 -8.79 17.56
C GLY A 276 -2.81 -7.41 17.38
N LEU A 277 -3.98 -7.33 16.74
CA LEU A 277 -4.74 -6.08 16.62
C LEU A 277 -5.97 -6.06 17.55
N THR A 278 -6.34 -4.88 18.01
CA THR A 278 -7.69 -4.58 18.49
C THR A 278 -8.54 -4.04 17.35
N PHE A 279 -9.85 -4.23 17.44
CA PHE A 279 -10.75 -3.75 16.42
C PHE A 279 -12.08 -3.25 16.99
N THR A 280 -12.63 -2.23 16.33
CA THR A 280 -14.04 -1.84 16.42
C THR A 280 -14.63 -2.00 15.03
N SER A 281 -15.77 -2.68 14.90
CA SER A 281 -16.38 -2.95 13.61
C SER A 281 -17.86 -2.59 13.65
N GLN A 282 -18.34 -2.00 12.56
CA GLN A 282 -19.71 -1.57 12.38
C GLN A 282 -20.19 -1.93 10.98
N SER A 283 -21.49 -2.11 10.86
CA SER A 283 -22.19 -2.38 9.61
C SER A 283 -23.34 -1.38 9.47
N PRO A 284 -23.68 -0.95 8.24
CA PRO A 284 -24.93 -0.24 8.02
C PRO A 284 -26.14 -1.07 8.48
N PRO A 285 -27.28 -0.42 8.75
CA PRO A 285 -28.56 -1.12 8.93
C PRO A 285 -28.84 -2.09 7.78
N ILE A 286 -29.51 -3.20 8.10
CA ILE A 286 -29.98 -4.16 7.10
C ILE A 286 -31.21 -3.59 6.41
N GLY A 287 -31.25 -3.68 5.08
CA GLY A 287 -32.37 -3.19 4.27
C GLY A 287 -31.98 -1.99 3.43
N ALA A 288 -32.92 -1.49 2.66
CA ALA A 288 -32.71 -0.31 1.86
C ALA A 288 -32.72 0.95 2.77
N PRO A 289 -32.01 2.03 2.42
CA PRO A 289 -31.99 3.26 3.22
C PRO A 289 -33.38 3.83 3.55
N GLU A 290 -34.37 3.60 2.69
CA GLU A 290 -35.77 3.98 2.87
C GLU A 290 -36.52 3.17 3.93
N ASP A 291 -36.06 1.97 4.28
CA ASP A 291 -36.69 1.11 5.29
C ASP A 291 -36.45 1.63 6.72
N ASP A 292 -35.30 2.28 6.95
CA ASP A 292 -34.92 2.93 8.20
C ASP A 292 -34.09 4.21 7.92
N PRO A 293 -34.74 5.33 7.55
CA PRO A 293 -34.04 6.56 7.20
C PRO A 293 -33.23 7.16 8.36
N GLU A 294 -33.74 7.07 9.59
CA GLU A 294 -33.08 7.62 10.78
C GLU A 294 -31.83 6.80 11.15
N GLY A 295 -31.94 5.47 11.17
CA GLY A 295 -30.80 4.60 11.41
C GLY A 295 -29.75 4.68 10.29
N TYR A 296 -30.19 4.81 9.04
CA TYR A 296 -29.30 5.04 7.90
C TYR A 296 -28.49 6.32 8.06
N GLN A 297 -29.16 7.46 8.33
CA GLN A 297 -28.50 8.75 8.50
C GLN A 297 -27.57 8.77 9.72
N THR A 298 -28.00 8.18 10.84
CA THR A 298 -27.18 8.06 12.04
C THR A 298 -25.90 7.27 11.76
N GLY A 299 -26.02 6.11 11.10
CA GLY A 299 -24.87 5.28 10.74
C GLY A 299 -23.95 5.92 9.69
N LEU A 300 -24.49 6.65 8.71
CA LEU A 300 -23.71 7.39 7.72
C LEU A 300 -22.93 8.53 8.38
N GLN A 301 -23.53 9.25 9.32
CA GLN A 301 -22.88 10.32 10.07
C GLN A 301 -21.77 9.78 10.98
N GLU A 302 -22.00 8.64 11.63
CA GLU A 302 -20.97 7.94 12.41
C GLU A 302 -19.80 7.51 11.52
N PHE A 303 -20.09 6.88 10.37
CA PHE A 303 -19.06 6.48 9.40
C PHE A 303 -18.23 7.67 8.92
N ARG A 304 -18.89 8.80 8.62
CA ARG A 304 -18.23 10.05 8.24
C ARG A 304 -17.30 10.57 9.33
N SER A 305 -17.77 10.61 10.57
CA SER A 305 -16.97 11.05 11.72
C SER A 305 -15.73 10.18 11.89
N GLN A 306 -15.90 8.86 11.86
CA GLN A 306 -14.79 7.93 12.01
C GLN A 306 -13.81 7.96 10.84
N VAL A 307 -14.28 8.11 9.60
CA VAL A 307 -13.39 8.31 8.45
C VAL A 307 -12.53 9.56 8.65
N ALA A 308 -13.13 10.68 9.04
CA ALA A 308 -12.40 11.93 9.27
C ALA A 308 -11.37 11.80 10.40
N GLU A 309 -11.76 11.18 11.53
CA GLU A 309 -10.89 10.96 12.69
C GLU A 309 -9.73 10.00 12.36
N ILE A 310 -10.02 8.84 11.78
CA ILE A 310 -9.02 7.80 11.55
C ILE A 310 -8.04 8.21 10.45
N THR A 311 -8.50 8.86 9.38
CA THR A 311 -7.59 9.27 8.29
C THR A 311 -6.62 10.40 8.68
N ALA A 312 -6.93 11.13 9.76
CA ALA A 312 -6.07 12.16 10.34
C ALA A 312 -5.01 11.62 11.34
N GLN A 313 -4.90 10.30 11.48
CA GLN A 313 -3.89 9.66 12.35
C GLN A 313 -3.15 8.52 11.65
N SER A 314 -2.06 8.07 12.29
CA SER A 314 -1.20 6.96 11.83
C SER A 314 -1.13 5.78 12.82
N SER A 315 -1.86 5.86 13.95
CA SER A 315 -1.90 4.84 15.02
C SER A 315 -3.04 3.83 14.90
N ALA A 316 -4.00 4.11 14.03
CA ALA A 316 -5.12 3.25 13.72
C ALA A 316 -5.50 3.41 12.25
N PHE A 317 -6.10 2.39 11.66
CA PHE A 317 -6.47 2.38 10.25
C PHE A 317 -7.88 1.86 10.03
N LEU A 318 -8.62 2.51 9.14
CA LEU A 318 -9.96 2.10 8.75
C LEU A 318 -9.88 1.19 7.52
N VAL A 319 -10.55 0.04 7.60
CA VAL A 319 -10.70 -0.92 6.51
C VAL A 319 -12.16 -1.06 6.17
N VAL A 320 -12.49 -1.09 4.89
CA VAL A 320 -13.85 -1.34 4.39
C VAL A 320 -13.94 -2.73 3.78
N SER A 321 -15.05 -3.41 4.05
CA SER A 321 -15.58 -4.55 3.32
C SER A 321 -16.81 -4.06 2.55
N PHE A 322 -16.78 -4.13 1.23
CA PHE A 322 -17.85 -3.55 0.39
C PHE A 322 -18.19 -4.41 -0.83
N CYS A 323 -19.31 -4.13 -1.46
CA CYS A 323 -19.76 -4.72 -2.71
C CYS A 323 -19.24 -3.89 -3.89
N ARG A 324 -18.38 -4.46 -4.73
CA ARG A 324 -17.87 -3.82 -5.94
C ARG A 324 -18.96 -3.49 -6.94
N GLU A 325 -19.94 -4.36 -7.11
CA GLU A 325 -21.07 -4.14 -8.02
C GLU A 325 -21.84 -2.86 -7.68
N SER A 326 -22.03 -2.56 -6.39
CA SER A 326 -22.66 -1.31 -5.94
C SER A 326 -21.87 -0.05 -6.29
N LEU A 327 -20.58 -0.18 -6.59
CA LEU A 327 -19.73 0.90 -7.10
C LEU A 327 -19.65 0.91 -8.63
N GLY A 328 -20.37 0.04 -9.34
CA GLY A 328 -20.24 -0.16 -10.78
C GLY A 328 -18.95 -0.89 -11.18
N GLN A 329 -18.25 -1.50 -10.23
CA GLN A 329 -17.04 -2.28 -10.49
C GLN A 329 -17.40 -3.75 -10.69
N THR A 330 -16.53 -4.46 -11.40
CA THR A 330 -16.71 -5.91 -11.60
C THR A 330 -16.36 -6.70 -10.34
N GLY A 331 -17.12 -7.74 -10.03
CA GLY A 331 -16.93 -8.62 -8.88
C GLY A 331 -17.89 -8.31 -7.73
N THR A 332 -17.81 -9.10 -6.66
CA THR A 332 -18.75 -9.03 -5.53
C THR A 332 -18.09 -8.37 -4.31
N GLY A 333 -17.76 -9.12 -3.25
CA GLY A 333 -17.16 -8.59 -2.04
C GLY A 333 -15.68 -8.22 -2.22
N HIS A 334 -15.25 -7.13 -1.58
CA HIS A 334 -13.85 -6.70 -1.57
C HIS A 334 -13.46 -6.03 -0.25
N PHE A 335 -12.18 -6.18 0.12
CA PHE A 335 -11.57 -5.48 1.26
C PHE A 335 -10.49 -4.54 0.77
N SER A 336 -10.41 -3.34 1.33
CA SER A 336 -9.27 -2.42 1.14
C SER A 336 -9.21 -1.39 2.28
N PRO A 337 -8.02 -0.85 2.60
CA PRO A 337 -7.91 0.23 3.56
C PRO A 337 -8.36 1.57 2.96
N VAL A 338 -8.93 2.42 3.82
CA VAL A 338 -9.20 3.83 3.54
C VAL A 338 -8.01 4.64 4.05
N ALA A 339 -7.40 5.41 3.15
CA ALA A 339 -6.15 6.12 3.43
C ALA A 339 -6.31 7.62 3.58
N GLY A 340 -7.44 8.19 3.16
CA GLY A 340 -7.66 9.62 3.18
C GLY A 340 -9.10 10.02 3.02
N TYR A 341 -9.39 11.26 3.41
CA TYR A 341 -10.69 11.88 3.30
C TYR A 341 -10.54 13.31 2.78
N SER A 342 -11.41 13.71 1.85
CA SER A 342 -11.59 15.10 1.45
C SER A 342 -12.95 15.56 1.97
N PRO A 343 -13.00 16.34 3.06
CA PRO A 343 -14.26 16.83 3.61
C PRO A 343 -15.03 17.72 2.63
N LYS A 344 -14.33 18.60 1.92
CA LYS A 344 -14.93 19.57 1.00
C LYS A 344 -15.68 18.88 -0.14
N GLU A 345 -15.06 17.88 -0.76
CA GLU A 345 -15.64 17.15 -1.89
C GLU A 345 -16.40 15.89 -1.44
N ASN A 346 -16.47 15.62 -0.13
CA ASN A 346 -17.09 14.43 0.44
C ASN A 346 -16.56 13.10 -0.16
N ARG A 347 -15.25 12.99 -0.36
CA ARG A 347 -14.64 11.83 -1.02
C ARG A 347 -13.63 11.11 -0.13
N VAL A 348 -13.56 9.80 -0.29
CA VAL A 348 -12.65 8.91 0.47
C VAL A 348 -11.69 8.21 -0.47
N LEU A 349 -10.42 8.13 -0.07
CA LEU A 349 -9.37 7.46 -0.84
C LEU A 349 -9.28 5.99 -0.43
N VAL A 350 -9.68 5.09 -1.33
CA VAL A 350 -9.55 3.64 -1.16
C VAL A 350 -8.27 3.16 -1.83
N LEU A 351 -7.36 2.57 -1.05
CA LEU A 351 -6.15 1.95 -1.58
C LEU A 351 -6.43 0.51 -2.03
N ASP A 352 -6.95 0.36 -3.25
CA ASP A 352 -7.36 -0.95 -3.78
C ASP A 352 -6.17 -1.95 -3.86
N VAL A 353 -6.26 -3.03 -3.08
CA VAL A 353 -5.26 -4.11 -3.05
C VAL A 353 -5.32 -5.02 -4.29
N ALA A 354 -6.40 -4.96 -5.09
CA ALA A 354 -6.50 -5.61 -6.40
C ALA A 354 -5.80 -4.77 -7.49
N ARG A 355 -4.52 -4.43 -7.27
CA ARG A 355 -3.75 -3.47 -8.09
C ARG A 355 -3.57 -3.90 -9.56
N PHE A 356 -3.75 -5.18 -9.85
CA PHE A 356 -3.77 -5.72 -11.22
C PHE A 356 -5.09 -5.44 -11.95
N LYS A 357 -6.15 -5.07 -11.22
CA LYS A 357 -7.52 -4.89 -11.72
C LYS A 357 -7.87 -3.41 -11.81
N TYR A 358 -7.75 -2.68 -10.72
CA TYR A 358 -8.07 -1.25 -10.65
C TYR A 358 -6.93 -0.49 -9.97
N PRO A 359 -6.66 0.78 -10.36
CA PRO A 359 -5.84 1.65 -9.54
C PRO A 359 -6.60 1.99 -8.24
N SER A 360 -5.89 2.51 -7.23
CA SER A 360 -6.54 3.18 -6.10
C SER A 360 -7.38 4.36 -6.58
N TYR A 361 -8.43 4.72 -5.85
CA TYR A 361 -9.42 5.68 -6.32
C TYR A 361 -10.07 6.46 -5.17
N TRP A 362 -10.57 7.64 -5.52
CA TRP A 362 -11.48 8.43 -4.73
C TRP A 362 -12.92 8.07 -5.08
N VAL A 363 -13.76 7.90 -4.07
CA VAL A 363 -15.20 7.63 -4.23
C VAL A 363 -15.98 8.52 -3.26
N ASP A 364 -17.22 8.87 -3.61
CA ASP A 364 -18.10 9.56 -2.66
C ASP A 364 -18.30 8.73 -1.39
N LEU A 365 -18.27 9.39 -0.22
CA LEU A 365 -18.36 8.72 1.08
C LEU A 365 -19.67 7.97 1.27
N GLU A 366 -20.79 8.57 0.87
CA GLU A 366 -22.12 7.97 0.99
C GLU A 366 -22.28 6.80 0.02
N VAL A 367 -21.73 6.93 -1.20
CA VAL A 367 -21.67 5.82 -2.17
C VAL A 367 -20.85 4.65 -1.62
N LEU A 368 -19.70 4.91 -0.98
CA LEU A 368 -18.95 3.86 -0.30
C LEU A 368 -19.76 3.25 0.85
N TYR A 369 -20.45 4.07 1.65
CA TYR A 369 -21.31 3.58 2.74
C TYR A 369 -22.44 2.66 2.24
N LYS A 370 -23.14 3.08 1.18
CA LYS A 370 -24.19 2.29 0.52
C LYS A 370 -23.65 0.97 -0.02
N SER A 371 -22.43 0.94 -0.53
CA SER A 371 -21.81 -0.29 -1.04
C SER A 371 -21.55 -1.35 0.04
N MET A 372 -21.66 -1.01 1.33
CA MET A 372 -21.54 -1.95 2.44
C MET A 372 -22.88 -2.60 2.84
N ILE A 373 -24.02 -2.04 2.41
CA ILE A 373 -25.37 -2.50 2.74
C ILE A 373 -25.68 -3.91 2.17
N PRO A 374 -25.36 -4.23 0.89
CA PRO A 374 -25.72 -5.52 0.33
C PRO A 374 -25.19 -6.68 1.18
N VAL A 375 -26.10 -7.60 1.49
CA VAL A 375 -25.82 -8.76 2.34
C VAL A 375 -24.75 -9.63 1.67
N ASP A 376 -23.76 -10.03 2.45
CA ASP A 376 -22.79 -11.05 2.05
C ASP A 376 -23.48 -12.43 2.13
N PRO A 377 -23.59 -13.18 1.01
CA PRO A 377 -24.29 -14.46 0.98
C PRO A 377 -23.66 -15.54 1.87
N VAL A 378 -22.39 -15.40 2.26
CA VAL A 378 -21.73 -16.35 3.16
C VAL A 378 -22.11 -16.09 4.61
N SER A 379 -22.11 -14.83 5.04
CA SER A 379 -22.39 -14.46 6.44
C SER A 379 -23.86 -14.17 6.72
N GLN A 380 -24.69 -13.96 5.69
CA GLN A 380 -26.08 -13.51 5.81
C GLN A 380 -26.20 -12.21 6.64
N ARG A 381 -25.16 -11.37 6.59
CA ARG A 381 -25.05 -10.07 7.24
C ARG A 381 -24.58 -9.04 6.22
N PRO A 382 -24.87 -7.74 6.42
CA PRO A 382 -24.22 -6.68 5.66
C PRO A 382 -22.72 -6.76 5.80
N ARG A 383 -22.02 -6.12 4.87
CA ARG A 383 -20.60 -5.86 5.03
C ARG A 383 -20.43 -4.68 6.00
N GLY A 384 -19.40 -3.87 5.86
CA GLY A 384 -19.15 -2.80 6.82
C GLY A 384 -17.69 -2.40 6.87
N TYR A 385 -17.33 -1.71 7.93
CA TYR A 385 -15.97 -1.24 8.13
C TYR A 385 -15.42 -1.71 9.48
N THR A 386 -14.11 -1.61 9.62
CA THR A 386 -13.39 -1.97 10.82
C THR A 386 -12.24 -1.00 11.03
N ILE A 387 -12.16 -0.44 12.23
CA ILE A 387 -11.02 0.34 12.70
C ILE A 387 -10.08 -0.62 13.42
N LEU A 388 -8.82 -0.62 13.01
CA LEU A 388 -7.77 -1.51 13.52
C LEU A 388 -6.67 -0.69 14.18
N SER A 389 -6.24 -1.11 15.36
CA SER A 389 -5.11 -0.53 16.09
C SER A 389 -4.27 -1.63 16.74
N TYR A 390 -3.03 -1.31 17.09
CA TYR A 390 -2.13 -2.29 17.71
C TYR A 390 -2.61 -2.69 19.12
N SER A 391 -2.63 -3.99 19.40
CA SER A 391 -2.89 -4.53 20.73
C SER A 391 -1.59 -5.01 21.38
N PRO A 392 -1.04 -4.29 22.38
CA PRO A 392 0.16 -4.72 23.08
C PRO A 392 -0.06 -5.94 24.01
N SER A 393 -1.29 -6.45 24.14
CA SER A 393 -1.64 -7.51 25.10
C SER A 393 -2.65 -8.52 24.53
N PRO A 394 -2.26 -9.37 23.56
CA PRO A 394 -3.15 -10.39 23.00
C PRO A 394 -3.63 -11.43 24.04
N GLU A 395 -2.88 -11.64 25.13
CA GLU A 395 -3.15 -12.71 26.11
C GLU A 395 -4.41 -12.51 26.98
N LYS A 396 -4.83 -11.27 27.26
CA LYS A 396 -6.01 -11.05 28.13
C LYS A 396 -7.35 -11.31 27.45
N ALA A 397 -7.34 -11.54 26.14
CA ALA A 397 -8.54 -11.73 25.34
C ALA A 397 -8.99 -13.21 25.23
N ASN A 398 -8.24 -14.15 25.82
CA ASN A 398 -8.56 -15.59 25.81
C ASN A 398 -9.13 -16.11 27.13
N CYS A 399 -9.45 -15.25 28.12
CA CYS A 399 -10.09 -15.70 29.35
C CYS A 399 -11.63 -15.75 29.19
N LEU A 400 -12.09 -16.67 28.34
CA LEU A 400 -13.41 -17.28 28.47
C LEU A 400 -13.18 -18.71 28.96
N THR A 401 -13.03 -18.86 30.28
CA THR A 401 -13.42 -20.01 31.14
C THR A 401 -12.46 -20.18 32.31
N CYS A 402 -12.88 -19.69 33.48
CA CYS A 402 -12.68 -20.39 34.75
C CYS A 402 -13.56 -19.72 35.80
N ASN A 403 -14.80 -20.19 35.92
CA ASN A 403 -15.55 -20.07 37.16
C ASN A 403 -15.46 -21.44 37.86
N PRO A 404 -14.55 -21.64 38.82
CA PRO A 404 -14.49 -22.86 39.60
C PRO A 404 -15.32 -22.65 40.86
N ASN A 405 -16.65 -22.52 40.75
CA ASN A 405 -17.54 -22.56 41.91
C ASN A 405 -18.97 -22.87 41.47
N LEU A 406 -19.24 -24.17 41.30
CA LEU A 406 -20.56 -24.76 41.42
C LEU A 406 -20.39 -26.08 42.19
N GLN A 407 -20.26 -25.93 43.50
CA GLN A 407 -20.60 -26.96 44.48
C GLN A 407 -21.48 -26.30 45.54
N SER A 408 -22.79 -26.53 45.43
CA SER A 408 -23.73 -26.75 46.54
C SER A 408 -25.09 -27.09 45.94
#